data_AF-A0A3P2AB24-F1
#
_entry.id   AF-A0A3P2AB24-F1
#
_cell.length_a   1.000
_cell.length_b   1.000
_cell.length_c   1.000
_cell.angle_alpha   90.00
_cell.angle_beta   90.00
_cell.angle_gamma   90.00
#
_symmetry.space_group_name_H-M   'P 1'
#
loop_
_entity.id
_entity.type
_entity.pdbx_description
1 polymer ?
#
loop_
_entity_poly.entity_id
_entity_poly.type
_entity_poly.pdbx_seq_one_letter_code
_entity_poly.pdbx_strand_id
1 'polypeptide(L)' 'MSFFVEAVNVLKVLVMAVGAGLGAWGVINLMEGYGNDNPGAKSQGVKHLMEE' A
#
# COMPACT_ATOMS: atom_id res chain seq x y z
N MET A 1 -13.45 1.68 -37.05
CA MET A 1 -13.24 1.05 -35.72
C MET A 1 -11.85 1.30 -35.12
N SER A 2 -10.80 1.58 -35.91
CA SER A 2 -9.42 1.80 -35.42
C SER A 2 -9.29 2.84 -34.29
N PHE A 3 -9.93 4.01 -34.44
CA PHE A 3 -9.86 5.09 -33.44
C PHE A 3 -10.33 4.65 -32.05
N PHE A 4 -11.45 3.93 -31.97
CA PHE A 4 -11.98 3.45 -30.69
C PHE A 4 -11.09 2.38 -30.06
N VAL A 5 -10.45 1.51 -30.88
CA VAL A 5 -9.50 0.51 -30.38
C VAL A 5 -8.28 1.18 -29.76
N GLU A 6 -7.75 2.22 -30.40
CA GLU A 6 -6.60 2.97 -29.90
C GLU A 6 -6.94 3.72 -28.60
N ALA A 7 -8.11 4.37 -28.54
CA ALA A 7 -8.59 5.03 -27.33
C ALA A 7 -8.72 4.05 -26.14
N VAL A 8 -9.23 2.84 -26.38
CA VAL A 8 -9.34 1.80 -25.36
C VAL A 8 -7.96 1.30 -24.91
N ASN A 9 -7.00 1.17 -25.83
CA ASN A 9 -5.64 0.78 -25.49
C ASN A 9 -4.95 1.82 -24.59
N VAL A 10 -5.09 3.11 -24.90
CA VAL A 10 -4.56 4.18 -24.06
C VAL A 10 -5.20 4.15 -22.67
N LEU A 11 -6.53 4.03 -22.61
CA LEU A 11 -7.25 3.93 -21.32
C LEU A 11 -6.79 2.73 -20.50
N LYS A 12 -6.58 1.57 -21.14
CA LYS A 12 -6.09 0.36 -20.48
C LYS A 12 -4.73 0.56 -19.83
N VAL A 13 -3.79 1.22 -20.53
CA VAL A 13 -2.46 1.54 -19.97
C VAL A 13 -2.59 2.42 -18.74
N LEU A 14 -3.43 3.46 -18.80
CA LEU A 14 -3.64 4.38 -17.68
C LEU A 14 -4.24 3.67 -16.46
N VAL A 15 -5.27 2.84 -16.66
CA VAL A 15 -5.91 2.07 -15.57
C VAL A 15 -4.92 1.09 -14.94
N MET A 16 -4.10 0.41 -15.74
CA MET A 16 -3.08 -0.51 -15.24
C MET A 16 -2.02 0.23 -14.41
N ALA A 17 -1.55 1.38 -14.88
CA ALA A 17 -0.56 2.18 -14.17
C ALA A 17 -1.11 2.69 -12.82
N VAL A 18 -2.34 3.21 -12.80
CA VAL A 18 -3.00 3.67 -11.57
C VAL A 18 -3.25 2.51 -10.62
N GLY A 19 -3.77 1.39 -11.12
CA GLY A 19 -4.02 0.19 -10.33
C GLY A 19 -2.75 -0.40 -9.70
N ALA A 20 -1.64 -0.43 -10.46
CA ALA A 20 -0.35 -0.86 -9.94
C ALA A 20 0.18 0.09 -8.84
N GLY A 21 0.07 1.41 -9.05
CA GLY A 21 0.49 2.41 -8.07
C GLY A 21 -0.32 2.32 -6.77
N LEU A 22 -1.64 2.24 -6.85
CA LEU A 22 -2.52 2.08 -5.70
C LEU A 22 -2.32 0.73 -5.00
N GLY A 23 -2.08 -0.34 -5.76
CA GLY A 23 -1.77 -1.66 -5.21
C GLY A 23 -0.49 -1.66 -4.39
N ALA A 24 0.59 -1.10 -4.94
CA ALA A 24 1.86 -0.95 -4.22
C ALA A 24 1.70 -0.08 -2.97
N TRP A 25 1.01 1.05 -3.08
CA TRP A 25 0.71 1.94 -1.94
C TRP A 25 -0.08 1.22 -0.83
N GLY A 26 -1.11 0.45 -1.20
CA GLY A 26 -1.91 -0.33 -0.27
C GLY A 26 -1.09 -1.41 0.46
N VAL A 27 -0.19 -2.09 -0.24
CA VAL A 27 0.72 -3.08 0.37
C VAL A 27 1.65 -2.42 1.38
N ILE A 28 2.22 -1.25 1.06
CA ILE A 28 3.09 -0.51 1.98
C ILE A 28 2.33 -0.14 3.25
N ASN A 29 1.14 0.45 3.14
CA ASN A 29 0.33 0.83 4.31
C ASN A 29 -0.05 -0.38 5.18
N LEU A 30 -0.34 -1.53 4.56
CA LEU A 30 -0.63 -2.75 5.30
C LEU A 30 0.61 -3.23 6.06
N MET A 31 1.81 -3.14 5.47
CA MET A 31 3.06 -3.51 6.12
C MET A 31 3.47 -2.52 7.23
N GLU A 32 3.22 -1.22 7.05
CA GLU A 32 3.44 -0.20 8.09
C GLU A 32 2.55 -0.43 9.32
N GLY A 33 1.26 -0.74 9.11
CA GLY A 33 0.34 -1.09 10.20
C GLY A 33 0.65 -2.43 10.87
N TYR A 34 1.09 -3.43 10.11
CA TYR A 34 1.32 -4.79 10.62
C TYR A 34 2.35 -4.85 11.77
N GLY A 35 3.42 -4.06 11.70
CA GLY A 35 4.42 -4.00 12.76
C GLY A 35 3.98 -3.17 13.97
N ASN A 36 3.30 -2.05 13.73
CA ASN A 36 2.85 -1.10 14.76
C ASN A 36 1.64 -1.61 15.56
N ASP A 37 0.76 -2.40 14.94
CA ASP A 37 -0.44 -2.96 15.57
C ASP A 37 -0.15 -4.29 16.29
N ASN A 38 1.09 -4.79 16.24
CA ASN A 38 1.52 -5.94 17.01
C ASN A 38 1.59 -5.58 18.52
N PRO A 39 0.82 -6.24 19.41
CA PRO A 39 0.84 -5.96 20.84
C PRO A 39 2.24 -6.08 21.47
N GLY A 40 3.09 -6.95 20.91
CA GLY A 40 4.48 -7.11 21.33
C GLY A 40 5.35 -5.87 21.06
N ALA A 41 5.18 -5.21 19.91
CA ALA A 41 5.94 -4.00 19.55
C ALA A 41 5.52 -2.82 20.43
N LYS A 42 4.22 -2.65 20.69
CA LYS A 42 3.71 -1.64 21.63
C LYS A 42 4.19 -1.88 23.07
N SER A 43 4.23 -3.14 23.50
CA SER A 43 4.70 -3.52 24.84
C SER A 43 6.20 -3.26 25.01
N GLN A 44 7.03 -3.44 23.98
CA GLN A 44 8.46 -3.09 24.05
C GLN A 44 8.69 -1.61 24.36
N GLY A 45 7.93 -0.71 23.72
CA GLY A 45 8.02 0.72 24.03
C GLY A 45 7.65 1.06 25.47
N VAL A 46 6.64 0.38 26.04
CA VAL A 46 6.23 0.55 27.45
C VAL A 46 7.24 -0.06 28.41
N LYS A 47 7.87 -1.19 28.05
CA LYS A 47 8.92 -1.83 28.86
C LYS A 47 10.11 -0.91 29.08
N HIS A 48 10.57 -0.20 28.05
CA HIS A 48 11.64 0.79 28.20
C HIS A 48 11.30 1.96 29.14
N LEU A 49 10.00 2.25 29.37
CA LEU A 49 9.54 3.27 30.32
C LEU A 49 9.29 2.72 31.73
N MET A 50 9.27 1.39 31.89
CA MET A 50 9.12 0.71 33.17
C MET A 50 10.47 0.19 33.72
N GLU A 51 11.51 0.22 32.90
CA GLU A 51 12.88 -0.17 33.25
C GLU A 51 13.75 1.00 33.79
N GLU A 52 13.16 2.20 33.99
CA GLU A 52 13.73 3.29 34.83
C GLU A 52 13.15 3.29 36.25
#